data_AF-A0A0Q0DVB9-F1
#
_entry.id   AF-A0A0Q0DVB9-F1
#
_cell.length_a   1.000
_cell.length_b   1.000
_cell.length_c   1.000
_cell.angle_alpha   90.00
_cell.angle_beta   90.00
_cell.angle_gamma   90.00
#
_symmetry.space_group_name_H-M   'P 1'
#
loop_
_entity.id
_entity.type
_entity.pdbx_description
1 polymer ?
#
loop_
_entity_poly.entity_id
_entity_poly.type
_entity_poly.pdbx_seq_one_letter_code
_entity_poly.pdbx_strand_id
1 'polypeptide(L)' 'MPVPFNDKIRLINESTGEPMINHGYTIQRADGRFEHGASDSMGFTHMISAHCAEQIKLFVED' A
#
# COMPACT_ATOMS: atom_id res chain seq x y z
N MET A 1 -19.35 8.20 -15.77
CA MET A 1 -18.39 8.70 -14.75
C MET A 1 -17.10 7.92 -14.92
N PRO A 2 -15.91 8.53 -14.81
CA PRO A 2 -14.66 7.78 -14.78
C PRO A 2 -14.66 6.86 -13.55
N VAL A 3 -14.23 5.62 -13.72
CA VAL A 3 -14.01 4.70 -12.59
C VAL A 3 -12.73 5.11 -11.87
N PRO A 4 -12.75 5.34 -10.55
CA PRO A 4 -11.52 5.60 -9.81
C PRO A 4 -10.62 4.37 -9.86
N PHE A 5 -9.31 4.61 -9.89
CA PHE A 5 -8.31 3.57 -9.71
C PHE A 5 -8.36 3.17 -8.25
N ASN A 6 -8.71 1.91 -7.98
CA ASN A 6 -8.74 1.35 -6.64
C ASN A 6 -7.83 0.13 -6.62
N ASP A 7 -6.79 0.18 -5.79
CA ASP A 7 -5.84 -0.92 -5.68
C ASP A 7 -5.51 -1.23 -4.22
N LYS A 8 -5.04 -2.45 -3.99
CA LYS A 8 -4.53 -2.91 -2.70
C LYS A 8 -3.26 -3.70 -2.94
N ILE A 9 -2.21 -3.35 -2.22
CA ILE A 9 -0.91 -4.02 -2.35
C ILE A 9 -0.76 -5.00 -1.21
N ARG A 10 -0.27 -6.21 -1.49
CA ARG A 10 0.04 -7.18 -0.45
C ARG A 10 1.52 -7.10 -0.08
N LEU A 11 1.80 -6.90 1.19
CA LEU A 11 3.14 -6.97 1.76
C LEU A 11 3.49 -8.45 1.99
N ILE A 12 4.55 -8.90 1.33
CA ILE A 12 5.11 -10.25 1.49
C ILE A 12 6.54 -10.10 1.98
N ASN A 13 6.89 -10.84 3.03
CA ASN A 13 8.26 -10.92 3.50
C ASN A 13 9.07 -11.74 2.49
N GLU A 14 10.10 -11.16 1.89
CA GLU A 14 10.90 -11.86 0.87
C GLU A 14 11.70 -13.04 1.44
N SER A 15 12.08 -12.99 2.72
CA SER A 15 12.85 -14.05 3.36
C SER A 15 12.00 -15.27 3.72
N THR A 16 10.76 -15.08 4.17
CA THR A 16 9.88 -16.18 4.61
C THR A 16 8.84 -16.55 3.55
N GLY A 17 8.55 -15.66 2.60
CA GLY A 17 7.45 -15.79 1.64
C GLY A 17 6.07 -15.58 2.27
N GLU A 18 6.00 -15.20 3.55
CA GLU A 18 4.76 -15.04 4.28
C GLU A 18 4.21 -13.60 4.19
N PRO A 19 2.88 -13.42 4.26
CA PRO A 19 2.30 -12.09 4.33
C PRO A 19 2.73 -11.37 5.61
N MET A 20 3.17 -10.12 5.48
CA MET A 20 3.51 -9.27 6.61
C MET A 20 2.22 -8.71 7.20
N ILE A 21 1.71 -9.31 8.27
CA ILE A 21 0.46 -8.94 8.95
C ILE A 21 0.73 -7.90 10.03
N ASN A 22 -0.17 -6.92 10.19
CA ASN A 22 -0.05 -5.84 11.18
C ASN A 22 1.29 -5.08 11.08
N HIS A 23 1.83 -5.00 9.87
CA HIS A 23 3.13 -4.41 9.61
C HIS A 23 2.99 -2.96 9.17
N GLY A 24 3.80 -2.08 9.77
CA GLY A 24 3.86 -0.67 9.40
C GLY A 24 4.34 -0.47 7.98
N TYR A 25 3.65 0.38 7.24
CA TYR A 25 4.08 0.83 5.91
C TYR A 25 3.73 2.30 5.71
N THR A 26 4.43 2.91 4.76
CA THR A 26 4.19 4.27 4.31
C THR A 26 4.07 4.31 2.79
N ILE A 27 2.98 4.88 2.28
CA ILE A 27 2.79 5.14 0.86
C ILE A 27 3.07 6.61 0.60
N GLN A 28 3.99 6.90 -0.32
CA GLN A 28 4.17 8.23 -0.88
C GLN A 28 3.40 8.32 -2.20
N ARG A 29 2.42 9.22 -2.25
CA ARG A 29 1.62 9.53 -3.45
C ARG A 29 2.43 10.36 -4.45
N ALA A 30 1.94 10.44 -5.69
CA ALA A 30 2.62 11.22 -6.74
C ALA A 30 2.66 12.73 -6.43
N ASP A 31 1.69 13.21 -5.65
CA ASP A 31 1.61 14.61 -5.19
C ASP A 31 2.54 14.93 -4.01
N GLY A 32 3.30 13.93 -3.52
CA GLY A 32 4.22 14.05 -2.39
C GLY A 32 3.58 13.83 -1.03
N ARG A 33 2.28 13.54 -0.95
CA ARG A 33 1.63 13.17 0.32
C ARG A 33 2.12 11.82 0.81
N PHE A 34 2.24 11.69 2.11
CA PHE A 34 2.55 10.43 2.78
C PHE A 34 1.32 9.88 3.49
N GLU A 35 1.10 8.59 3.35
CA GLU A 35 0.02 7.84 3.96
C GLU A 35 0.61 6.68 4.76
N HIS A 36 0.56 6.81 6.08
CA HIS A 36 1.01 5.78 7.00
C HIS A 36 -0.14 4.82 7.30
N GLY A 37 0.16 3.53 7.36
CA GLY A 37 -0.81 2.52 7.69
C GLY A 37 -0.17 1.25 8.23
N ALA A 38 -1.01 0.33 8.68
CA ALA A 38 -0.61 -1.03 9.02
C ALA A 38 -1.34 -2.01 8.11
N SER A 39 -0.66 -3.09 7.73
CA SER A 39 -1.26 -4.12 6.88
C SER A 39 -2.30 -4.94 7.64
N ASP A 40 -3.29 -5.45 6.93
CA ASP A 40 -4.37 -6.24 7.53
C ASP A 40 -3.95 -7.68 7.87
N SER A 41 -4.92 -8.48 8.35
CA SER A 41 -4.73 -9.90 8.70
C SER A 41 -4.31 -10.80 7.54
N MET A 42 -4.32 -10.30 6.30
CA MET A 42 -3.85 -11.00 5.11
C MET A 42 -2.59 -10.35 4.51
N GLY A 43 -2.08 -9.29 5.14
CA GLY A 43 -0.91 -8.53 4.72
C GLY A 43 -1.20 -7.45 3.67
N PHE A 44 -2.46 -7.06 3.45
CA PHE A 44 -2.77 -6.00 2.49
C PHE A 44 -2.67 -4.60 3.09
N THR A 45 -2.22 -3.66 2.27
CA THR A 45 -2.37 -2.23 2.54
C THR A 45 -3.85 -1.84 2.55
N HIS A 46 -4.11 -0.62 3.03
CA HIS A 46 -5.41 0.00 2.86
C HIS A 46 -5.73 0.19 1.37
N MET A 47 -7.00 0.47 1.07
CA MET A 47 -7.44 0.71 -0.31
C MET A 47 -6.92 2.06 -0.81
N ILE A 48 -6.02 1.99 -1.79
CA ILE A 48 -5.46 3.14 -2.47
C ILE A 48 -6.44 3.53 -3.56
N SER A 49 -7.14 4.65 -3.38
CA SER A 49 -8.05 5.19 -4.39
C SER A 49 -7.49 6.48 -5.02
N ALA A 50 -7.63 6.61 -6.33
CA ALA A 50 -7.20 7.79 -7.10
C ALA A 50 -8.15 8.09 -8.26
N HIS A 51 -8.35 9.38 -8.56
CA HIS A 51 -9.19 9.82 -9.69
C HIS A 51 -8.48 9.72 -11.06
N CYS A 52 -7.15 9.70 -11.06
CA CYS A 52 -6.31 9.59 -12.24
C CYS A 52 -5.20 8.57 -11.96
N ALA A 53 -4.61 8.03 -13.03
CA ALA A 53 -3.44 7.16 -12.89
C ALA A 53 -2.30 7.95 -12.23
N GLU A 54 -1.76 7.41 -11.12
CA GLU A 54 -0.67 8.02 -10.38
C GLU A 54 0.41 6.99 -10.08
N GLN A 55 1.64 7.48 -9.87
CA GLN A 55 2.75 6.65 -9.42
C GLN A 55 2.91 6.80 -7.91
N ILE A 56 2.88 5.68 -7.21
CA ILE A 56 3.08 5.62 -5.76
C ILE A 56 4.39 4.93 -5.43
N LYS A 57 4.97 5.28 -4.28
CA LYS A 57 6.10 4.54 -3.68
C LYS A 57 5.64 3.94 -2.37
N LEU A 58 5.97 2.68 -2.15
CA LEU A 58 5.65 1.96 -0.93
C LEU A 58 6.95 1.72 -0.16
N PHE A 59 6.97 2.15 1.09
CA PHE A 59 8.05 1.95 2.03
C PHE A 59 7.54 1.03 3.13
N VAL A 60 8.27 -0.04 3.40
CA VAL A 60 7.98 -0.98 4.49
C VAL A 60 9.11 -0.80 5.50
N GLU A 61 8.76 -0.69 6.77
CA GLU A 61 9.77 -0.66 7.84
C GLU A 61 10.39 -2.07 8.01
N ASP A 62 11.60 -2.17 8.54
CA ASP A 62 12.31 -3.44 8.74
C ASP A 62 12.11 -3.98 10.17
#